data_AF-A0AAD9S744-F1
#
_entry.id   AF-A0AAD9S744-F1
#
_cell.length_a   1.000
_cell.length_b   1.000
_cell.length_c   1.000
_cell.angle_alpha   90.00
_cell.angle_beta   90.00
_cell.angle_gamma   90.00
#
_symmetry.space_group_name_H-M   'P 1'
#
loop_
_entity.id
_entity.type
_entity.pdbx_description
1 polymer ?
#
loop_
_entity_poly.entity_id
_entity_poly.type
_entity_poly.pdbx_seq_one_letter_code
_entity_poly.pdbx_strand_id
1 'polypeptide(L)'
;MYTNIIISALALATTITANPTAVRQTTAVNPFPITLGWLAYGHGHEIVAWTPTHTTMGDACNPNTNATRTTVVQADNSGFPSNPLCGHEFALEGVTGLSLLCADSAENGEAASQVTAVATNGEQTHECTDLPLTIYGTSCGVGSSIWQNYACQ
;
A
#
# COMPACT_ATOMS: atom_id res chain seq x y z
N MET A 1 -56.52 10.10 58.75
CA MET A 1 -55.55 11.22 58.71
C MET A 1 -54.34 10.78 57.90
N TYR A 2 -54.03 11.56 56.87
CA TYR A 2 -52.82 11.61 56.02
C TYR A 2 -52.48 10.44 55.08
N THR A 3 -53.08 10.54 53.90
CA THR A 3 -52.48 10.46 52.56
C THR A 3 -50.97 10.75 52.53
N ASN A 4 -50.21 9.98 51.75
CA ASN A 4 -49.10 10.53 50.98
C ASN A 4 -48.88 9.72 49.69
N ILE A 5 -49.07 10.43 48.60
CA ILE A 5 -48.83 10.05 47.21
C ILE A 5 -47.36 10.41 46.95
N ILE A 6 -46.54 9.45 46.49
CA ILE A 6 -45.24 9.77 45.88
C ILE A 6 -45.35 9.45 44.40
N ILE A 7 -45.51 10.52 43.63
CA ILE A 7 -45.27 10.59 42.18
C ILE A 7 -43.76 10.59 41.98
N SER A 8 -43.23 9.75 41.09
CA SER A 8 -41.88 9.90 40.57
C SER A 8 -41.83 9.54 39.10
N ALA A 9 -41.83 10.63 38.32
CA ALA A 9 -41.32 10.89 36.98
C ALA A 9 -41.02 9.74 36.01
N LEU A 10 -41.68 9.84 34.85
CA LEU A 10 -41.28 9.29 33.56
C LEU A 10 -39.82 9.64 33.23
N ALA A 11 -39.03 8.66 32.83
CA ALA A 11 -37.87 8.87 31.97
C ALA A 11 -38.24 8.36 30.56
N LEU A 12 -38.48 9.28 29.62
CA LEU A 12 -38.58 8.96 28.20
C LEU A 12 -37.19 8.57 27.70
N ALA A 13 -36.97 7.28 27.44
CA ALA A 13 -35.83 6.83 26.67
C ALA A 13 -36.07 7.16 25.18
N THR A 14 -35.52 8.27 24.70
CA THR A 14 -35.44 8.55 23.26
C THR A 14 -34.37 7.66 22.65
N THR A 15 -34.76 6.50 22.13
CA THR A 15 -33.93 5.71 21.22
C THR A 15 -33.80 6.46 19.90
N ILE A 16 -32.69 7.17 19.73
CA ILE A 16 -32.24 7.67 18.43
C ILE A 16 -31.81 6.43 17.63
N THR A 17 -32.71 5.88 16.81
CA THR A 17 -32.32 4.94 15.77
C THR A 17 -31.61 5.73 14.68
N ALA A 18 -30.28 5.84 14.81
CA ALA A 18 -29.46 6.24 13.67
C ALA A 18 -29.65 5.18 12.59
N ASN A 19 -30.28 5.56 11.47
CA ASN A 19 -30.28 4.74 10.28
C ASN A 19 -28.81 4.43 9.95
N PRO A 20 -28.39 3.17 9.77
CA PRO A 20 -27.09 2.90 9.19
C PRO A 20 -27.13 3.50 7.79
N THR A 21 -26.45 4.62 7.61
CA THR A 21 -26.08 5.13 6.29
C THR A 21 -25.36 3.98 5.62
N ALA A 22 -25.99 3.39 4.59
CA ALA A 22 -25.38 2.34 3.81
C ALA A 22 -24.06 2.89 3.25
N VAL A 23 -22.95 2.49 3.87
CA VAL A 23 -21.62 2.70 3.33
C VAL A 23 -21.63 1.93 2.01
N ARG A 24 -21.55 2.66 0.90
CA ARG A 24 -21.34 2.05 -0.42
C ARG A 24 -19.96 1.39 -0.37
N GLN A 25 -19.95 0.10 -0.08
CA GLN A 25 -18.79 -0.75 -0.18
C GLN A 25 -18.54 -1.02 -1.66
N THR A 26 -17.69 -0.20 -2.27
CA THR A 26 -16.88 -0.59 -3.42
C THR A 26 -15.46 -0.09 -3.18
N THR A 27 -14.86 -0.50 -2.07
CA THR A 27 -13.40 -0.54 -1.94
C THR A 27 -12.95 -1.64 -2.88
N ALA A 28 -12.49 -1.27 -4.07
CA ALA A 28 -11.86 -2.21 -4.98
C ALA A 28 -10.56 -2.67 -4.30
N VAL A 29 -10.65 -3.77 -3.54
CA VAL A 29 -9.48 -4.54 -3.12
C VAL A 29 -8.76 -4.91 -4.41
N ASN A 30 -7.48 -4.55 -4.52
CA ASN A 30 -6.70 -5.00 -5.67
C ASN A 30 -6.68 -6.54 -5.64
N PRO A 31 -7.28 -7.24 -6.63
CA PRO A 31 -7.40 -8.69 -6.57
C PRO A 31 -6.12 -9.38 -7.04
N PHE A 32 -5.10 -8.61 -7.47
CA PHE A 32 -3.90 -9.15 -8.08
C PHE A 32 -2.73 -9.08 -7.12
N PRO A 33 -1.83 -10.10 -7.12
CA PRO A 33 -0.60 -10.03 -6.36
C PRO A 33 0.22 -8.81 -6.79
N ILE A 34 0.94 -8.23 -5.84
CA ILE A 34 1.79 -7.07 -6.06
C ILE A 34 3.24 -7.49 -5.86
N THR A 35 4.09 -7.15 -6.80
CA THR A 35 5.54 -7.30 -6.66
C THR A 35 6.15 -5.93 -6.49
N LEU A 36 7.09 -5.80 -5.55
CA LEU A 36 7.93 -4.62 -5.40
C LEU A 36 9.35 -4.96 -5.80
N GLY A 37 9.97 -4.05 -6.55
CA GLY A 37 11.33 -4.21 -7.00
C GLY A 37 12.12 -2.92 -6.93
N TRP A 38 13.43 -3.08 -6.85
CA TRP A 38 14.39 -2.00 -6.83
C TRP A 38 14.96 -1.81 -8.22
N LEU A 39 14.65 -0.69 -8.88
CA LEU A 39 15.20 -0.29 -10.18
C LEU A 39 16.37 0.66 -9.93
N ALA A 40 17.60 0.20 -10.08
CA ALA A 40 18.79 1.03 -9.92
C ALA A 40 19.31 1.52 -11.27
N TYR A 41 19.86 2.74 -11.28
CA TYR A 41 20.52 3.36 -12.43
C TYR A 41 21.66 4.28 -11.96
N GLY A 42 22.50 4.76 -12.87
CA GLY A 42 23.75 5.46 -12.53
C GLY A 42 23.62 6.74 -11.68
N HIS A 43 22.41 7.27 -11.49
CA HIS A 43 22.14 8.49 -10.73
C HIS A 43 21.20 8.29 -9.55
N GLY A 44 20.75 7.06 -9.27
CA GLY A 44 19.72 6.84 -8.27
C GLY A 44 19.03 5.49 -8.39
N HIS A 45 17.87 5.40 -7.77
CA HIS A 45 17.03 4.23 -7.84
C HIS A 45 15.55 4.57 -7.63
N GLU A 46 14.70 3.63 -8.01
CA GLU A 46 13.27 3.65 -7.78
C GLU A 46 12.81 2.36 -7.09
N ILE A 47 11.80 2.47 -6.24
CA ILE A 47 10.99 1.33 -5.84
C ILE A 47 9.78 1.29 -6.77
N VAL A 48 9.66 0.21 -7.52
CA VAL A 48 8.63 0.01 -8.54
C VAL A 48 7.69 -1.09 -8.08
N ALA A 49 6.38 -0.84 -8.16
CA ALA A 49 5.35 -1.86 -7.95
C ALA A 49 4.79 -2.31 -9.30
N TRP A 50 4.58 -3.61 -9.48
CA TRP A 50 3.88 -4.15 -10.65
C TRP A 50 3.07 -5.40 -10.32
N THR A 51 2.18 -5.76 -11.23
CA THR A 51 1.37 -6.97 -11.14
C THR A 51 2.03 -8.10 -11.94
N PRO A 52 2.66 -9.10 -11.29
CA PRO A 52 3.49 -10.10 -11.97
C PRO A 52 2.68 -11.05 -12.87
N THR A 53 1.35 -11.11 -12.72
CA THR A 53 0.48 -11.90 -13.59
C THR A 53 0.27 -11.27 -14.97
N HIS A 54 0.50 -9.96 -15.10
CA HIS A 54 0.24 -9.21 -16.33
C HIS A 54 1.44 -8.41 -16.86
N THR A 55 2.47 -8.23 -16.03
CA THR A 55 3.67 -7.44 -16.34
C THR A 55 4.91 -8.27 -16.03
N THR A 56 5.78 -8.45 -17.03
CA THR A 56 7.06 -9.11 -16.80
C THR A 56 8.03 -8.17 -16.06
N MET A 57 9.05 -8.71 -15.39
CA MET A 57 10.07 -7.89 -14.74
C MET A 57 10.81 -6.97 -15.73
N GLY A 58 11.00 -7.40 -16.99
CA GLY A 58 11.59 -6.56 -18.03
C GLY A 58 10.67 -5.40 -18.44
N ASP A 59 9.36 -5.62 -18.48
CA ASP A 59 8.37 -4.56 -18.75
C ASP A 59 8.25 -3.58 -17.58
N ALA A 60 8.44 -4.06 -16.34
CA ALA A 60 8.45 -3.23 -15.14
C ALA A 60 9.64 -2.25 -15.10
N CYS A 61 10.69 -2.47 -15.89
CA CYS A 61 11.81 -1.52 -16.06
C CYS A 61 11.40 -0.16 -16.62
N ASN A 62 10.25 -0.07 -17.30
CA ASN A 62 9.76 1.17 -17.85
C ASN A 62 8.31 1.42 -17.39
N PRO A 63 8.14 1.95 -16.17
CA PRO A 63 6.82 2.19 -15.59
C PRO A 63 5.94 3.09 -16.47
N ASN A 64 6.52 3.95 -17.31
CA ASN A 64 5.77 4.82 -18.21
C ASN A 64 5.10 4.08 -19.37
N THR A 65 5.68 2.99 -19.87
CA THR A 65 5.09 2.20 -20.97
C THR A 65 3.90 1.36 -20.53
N ASN A 66 3.84 0.96 -19.25
CA ASN A 66 2.76 0.16 -18.68
C ASN A 66 2.21 0.80 -17.41
N ALA A 67 1.95 2.12 -17.44
CA ALA A 67 1.61 2.93 -16.26
C ALA A 67 0.34 2.50 -15.51
N THR A 68 -0.51 1.67 -16.12
CA THR A 68 -1.65 1.07 -15.43
C THR A 68 -1.26 -0.18 -14.63
N ARG A 69 -0.18 -0.89 -15.00
CA ARG A 69 0.22 -2.19 -14.42
C ARG A 69 1.60 -2.15 -13.77
N THR A 70 2.22 -0.99 -13.77
CA THR A 70 3.51 -0.68 -13.17
C THR A 70 3.41 0.75 -12.64
N THR A 71 3.95 1.00 -11.45
CA THR A 71 4.01 2.35 -10.89
C THR A 71 5.28 2.55 -10.10
N VAL A 72 5.79 3.78 -10.10
CA VAL A 72 6.89 4.19 -9.22
C VAL A 72 6.30 4.54 -7.87
N VAL A 73 6.63 3.76 -6.84
CA VAL A 73 6.19 3.99 -5.46
C VAL A 73 7.08 5.03 -4.79
N GLN A 74 8.38 4.99 -5.11
CA GLN A 74 9.39 5.89 -4.55
C GLN A 74 10.50 6.08 -5.59
N ALA A 75 11.04 7.29 -5.66
CA ALA A 75 12.22 7.61 -6.43
C ALA A 75 13.24 8.35 -5.56
N ASP A 76 14.51 7.97 -5.65
CA ASP A 76 15.61 8.62 -4.95
C ASP A 76 16.82 8.76 -5.88
N ASN A 77 17.14 10.01 -6.19
CA ASN A 77 18.24 10.40 -7.07
C ASN A 77 19.47 10.92 -6.31
N SER A 78 19.59 10.59 -5.02
CA SER A 78 20.74 10.97 -4.19
C SER A 78 21.97 10.08 -4.42
N GLY A 79 21.79 8.92 -5.06
CA GLY A 79 22.86 7.95 -5.34
C GLY A 79 23.18 6.99 -4.19
N PHE A 80 22.46 7.07 -3.07
CA PHE A 80 22.54 6.09 -1.98
C PHE A 80 21.28 5.23 -1.98
N PRO A 81 21.39 3.91 -1.68
CA PRO A 81 20.19 3.09 -1.50
C PRO A 81 19.41 3.64 -0.29
N SER A 82 18.15 3.98 -0.51
CA SER A 82 17.23 4.33 0.56
C SER A 82 16.30 3.16 0.81
N ASN A 83 15.98 2.99 2.09
CA ASN A 83 14.96 2.06 2.52
C ASN A 83 13.59 2.45 1.93
N PRO A 84 12.65 1.51 1.81
CA PRO A 84 11.29 1.81 1.38
C PRO A 84 10.63 2.82 2.32
N LEU A 85 9.95 3.80 1.71
CA LEU A 85 9.11 4.79 2.39
C LEU A 85 7.67 4.26 2.46
N CYS A 86 7.08 4.37 3.65
CA CYS A 86 5.79 3.76 3.96
C CYS A 86 4.71 4.81 4.16
N GLY A 87 3.44 4.42 3.99
CA GLY A 87 2.30 5.32 4.16
C GLY A 87 2.00 6.28 2.99
N HIS A 88 2.82 6.30 1.94
CA HIS A 88 2.51 7.04 0.71
C HIS A 88 1.56 6.25 -0.19
N GLU A 89 0.54 6.94 -0.72
CA GLU A 89 -0.41 6.34 -1.63
C GLU A 89 0.15 6.21 -3.07
N PHE A 90 -0.11 5.08 -3.69
CA PHE A 90 0.12 4.82 -5.11
C PHE A 90 -1.12 4.16 -5.75
N ALA A 91 -1.08 4.01 -7.07
CA ALA A 91 -2.14 3.36 -7.84
C ALA A 91 -1.56 2.25 -8.74
N LEU A 92 -2.29 1.15 -8.86
CA LEU A 92 -1.90 -0.01 -9.66
C LEU A 92 -3.14 -0.77 -10.13
N GLU A 93 -3.17 -1.22 -11.38
CA GLU A 93 -4.29 -1.94 -12.02
C GLU A 93 -5.63 -1.20 -11.89
N GLY A 94 -5.60 0.13 -11.95
CA GLY A 94 -6.79 0.98 -11.78
C GLY A 94 -7.31 1.09 -10.34
N VAL A 95 -6.64 0.47 -9.36
CA VAL A 95 -6.91 0.62 -7.94
C VAL A 95 -6.09 1.77 -7.37
N THR A 96 -6.75 2.68 -6.67
CA THR A 96 -6.15 3.83 -5.98
C THR A 96 -6.16 3.64 -4.47
N GLY A 97 -5.38 4.44 -3.74
CA GLY A 97 -5.30 4.36 -2.28
C GLY A 97 -4.50 3.15 -1.78
N LEU A 98 -3.61 2.61 -2.63
CA LEU A 98 -2.68 1.57 -2.22
C LEU A 98 -1.54 2.20 -1.42
N SER A 99 -1.12 1.62 -0.31
CA SER A 99 0.04 2.13 0.44
C SER A 99 0.86 0.98 1.03
N LEU A 100 2.16 1.20 1.18
CA LEU A 100 3.05 0.23 1.83
C LEU A 100 2.93 0.34 3.35
N LEU A 101 2.78 -0.81 4.01
CA LEU A 101 2.92 -0.98 5.45
C LEU A 101 4.27 -1.62 5.75
N CYS A 102 4.92 -1.20 6.83
CA CYS A 102 6.30 -1.58 7.14
C CYS A 102 6.49 -2.01 8.59
N ALA A 103 7.57 -2.76 8.85
CA ALA A 103 7.84 -3.41 10.15
C ALA A 103 8.15 -2.41 11.27
N ASP A 104 8.78 -1.29 10.93
CA ASP A 104 9.09 -0.23 11.88
C ASP A 104 7.99 0.83 11.82
N SER A 105 7.64 1.41 12.97
CA SER A 105 6.72 2.56 13.08
C SER A 105 7.31 3.85 12.50
N ALA A 106 8.02 3.75 11.39
CA ALA A 106 8.35 4.83 10.47
C ALA A 106 7.02 5.41 9.97
N GLU A 107 6.55 6.45 10.65
CA GLU A 107 5.33 7.15 10.29
C GLU A 107 5.65 8.11 9.12
N ASN A 108 4.95 7.96 7.99
CA ASN A 108 4.85 8.95 6.91
C ASN A 108 6.19 9.46 6.34
N GLY A 109 6.80 8.69 5.44
CA GLY A 109 7.94 9.16 4.64
C GLY A 109 9.31 8.98 5.30
N GLU A 110 9.38 8.19 6.38
CA GLU A 110 10.64 7.69 6.94
C GLU A 110 11.02 6.34 6.32
N ALA A 111 12.33 6.09 6.29
CA ALA A 111 12.95 4.91 5.71
C ALA A 111 12.78 3.70 6.65
N ALA A 112 11.98 2.69 6.27
CA ALA A 112 11.72 1.52 7.11
C ALA A 112 12.61 0.31 6.76
N SER A 113 12.94 -0.54 7.73
CA SER A 113 13.79 -1.71 7.45
C SER A 113 13.18 -2.73 6.48
N GLN A 114 11.85 -2.85 6.46
CA GLN A 114 11.15 -3.88 5.69
C GLN A 114 9.70 -3.48 5.37
N VAL A 115 9.24 -3.82 4.16
CA VAL A 115 7.80 -3.81 3.81
C VAL A 115 7.15 -5.10 4.31
N THR A 116 6.09 -4.98 5.09
CA THR A 116 5.35 -6.12 5.67
C THR A 116 4.02 -6.38 4.99
N ALA A 117 3.40 -5.36 4.39
CA ALA A 117 2.10 -5.50 3.75
C ALA A 117 1.79 -4.36 2.77
N VAL A 118 0.72 -4.53 2.00
CA VAL A 118 0.06 -3.45 1.25
C VAL A 118 -1.34 -3.24 1.83
N ALA A 119 -1.69 -1.97 2.06
CA ALA A 119 -3.04 -1.57 2.39
C ALA A 119 -3.75 -0.99 1.16
N THR A 120 -5.08 -1.06 1.14
CA THR A 120 -5.95 -0.41 0.16
C THR A 120 -7.00 0.39 0.91
N ASN A 121 -6.96 1.73 0.79
CA ASN A 121 -7.80 2.65 1.56
C ASN A 121 -7.70 2.43 3.08
N GLY A 122 -6.49 2.15 3.57
CA GLY A 122 -6.20 1.95 4.99
C GLY A 122 -6.48 0.56 5.54
N GLU A 123 -7.08 -0.34 4.75
CA GLU A 123 -7.27 -1.74 5.13
C GLU A 123 -6.15 -2.60 4.53
N GLN A 124 -5.47 -3.41 5.33
CA GLN A 124 -4.46 -4.34 4.83
C GLN A 124 -5.11 -5.34 3.86
N THR A 125 -4.57 -5.45 2.64
CA THR A 125 -5.09 -6.36 1.61
C THR A 125 -4.11 -7.42 1.17
N HIS A 126 -2.81 -7.18 1.32
CA HIS A 126 -1.76 -8.15 0.97
C HIS A 126 -0.71 -8.23 2.07
N GLU A 127 -0.19 -9.41 2.33
CA GLU A 127 1.00 -9.62 3.15
C GLU A 127 2.23 -9.73 2.25
N CYS A 128 3.30 -9.01 2.59
CA CYS A 128 4.52 -8.97 1.79
C CYS A 128 5.62 -9.84 2.41
N THR A 129 6.21 -10.70 1.58
CA THR A 129 7.41 -11.47 1.93
C THR A 129 8.62 -10.85 1.26
N ASP A 130 9.69 -10.63 2.03
CA ASP A 130 10.99 -10.23 1.52
C ASP A 130 11.63 -11.39 0.75
N LEU A 131 12.24 -11.08 -0.40
CA LEU A 131 12.84 -12.05 -1.30
C LEU A 131 14.36 -11.91 -1.26
N PRO A 132 15.09 -13.04 -1.31
CA PRO A 132 16.54 -12.99 -1.36
C PRO A 132 16.99 -12.26 -2.63
N LEU A 133 17.71 -11.15 -2.46
CA LEU A 133 18.27 -10.39 -3.57
C LEU A 133 19.23 -11.27 -4.38
N THR A 134 18.94 -11.44 -5.67
CA THR A 134 19.88 -12.08 -6.58
C THR A 134 21.07 -11.17 -6.81
N ILE A 135 22.28 -11.75 -6.90
CA ILE A 135 23.51 -10.98 -7.16
C ILE A 135 23.42 -10.21 -8.49
N TYR A 136 22.71 -10.78 -9.46
CA TYR A 136 22.50 -10.17 -10.77
C TYR A 136 21.04 -9.74 -10.94
N GLY A 137 20.84 -8.50 -11.35
CA GLY A 137 19.53 -7.93 -11.64
C GLY A 137 19.05 -8.20 -13.06
N THR A 138 17.75 -8.01 -13.22
CA THR A 138 17.03 -7.60 -14.43
C THR A 138 17.69 -6.53 -15.30
N SER A 139 18.46 -6.80 -16.37
CA SER A 139 18.94 -5.67 -17.19
C SER A 139 17.77 -4.90 -17.83
N CYS A 140 17.72 -3.59 -17.57
CA CYS A 140 16.67 -2.69 -18.05
C CYS A 140 17.14 -1.80 -19.22
N GLY A 141 18.32 -2.09 -19.77
CA GLY A 141 19.00 -1.22 -20.73
C GLY A 141 20.40 -0.82 -20.25
N VAL A 142 20.95 0.23 -20.85
CA VAL A 142 22.32 0.66 -20.56
C VAL A 142 22.38 1.30 -19.17
N GLY A 143 23.09 0.63 -18.26
CA GLY A 143 23.40 1.16 -16.93
C GLY A 143 22.23 1.15 -15.94
N SER A 144 21.14 0.42 -16.24
CA SER A 144 20.02 0.23 -15.33
C SER A 144 19.69 -1.25 -15.14
N SER A 145 19.24 -1.60 -13.93
CA SER A 145 18.82 -2.96 -13.62
C SER A 145 17.74 -2.98 -12.54
N ILE A 146 16.83 -3.94 -12.62
CA ILE A 146 15.77 -4.15 -11.65
C ILE A 146 15.97 -5.45 -10.88
N TRP A 147 15.70 -5.43 -9.58
CA TRP A 147 15.65 -6.62 -8.73
C TRP A 147 14.25 -6.75 -8.15
N GLN A 148 13.81 -7.99 -7.96
CA GLN A 148 12.61 -8.25 -7.20
C GLN A 148 12.96 -8.34 -5.72
N ASN A 149 12.31 -7.52 -4.91
CA ASN A 149 12.62 -7.41 -3.47
C ASN A 149 11.49 -7.97 -2.63
N TYR A 150 10.23 -7.78 -3.03
CA TYR A 150 9.09 -8.28 -2.26
C TYR A 150 8.04 -8.93 -3.16
N ALA A 151 7.36 -9.94 -2.62
CA ALA A 151 6.13 -10.48 -3.18
C ALA A 151 4.99 -10.31 -2.16
N CYS A 152 3.91 -9.65 -2.57
CA CYS A 152 2.75 -9.34 -1.74
C CYS A 152 1.50 -10.07 -2.26
N GLN A 153 0.84 -10.84 -1.40
CA GLN A 153 -0.29 -11.73 -1.73
C GLN A 153 -1.43 -11.64 -0.72
#